data_AF-A0A838SUY5-F1
#
_entry.id   AF-A0A838SUY5-F1
#
_cell.length_a   1.000
_cell.length_b   1.000
_cell.length_c   1.000
_cell.angle_alpha   90.00
_cell.angle_beta   90.00
_cell.angle_gamma   90.00
#
_symmetry.space_group_name_H-M   'P 1'
#
loop_
_entity.id
_entity.type
_entity.pdbx_description
1 polymer ?
#
loop_
_entity_poly.entity_id
_entity_poly.type
_entity_poly.pdbx_seq_one_letter_code
_entity_poly.pdbx_strand_id
1 'polypeptide(L)'
;MTRGIVMGVVVAAVEGYLYWRYRALGAQFHFWLHGLLGAALAAFVLTVVGLVRRRPARPVWRAGLAGHAYSAGPDLVFLTLGVVHELWMDVFAFHITLHLIPAPLATMFAVFALSLVGWAATTLGRWRAAALLAGTAVAVTVAAFALRTPLPRTLEDVRADPGLALICPLAATPPTA
;
A
#
# COMPACT_ATOMS: atom_id res chain seq x y z
N MET A 1 -10.56 4.20 28.00
CA MET A 1 -9.69 3.04 27.72
C MET A 1 -10.37 1.99 26.84
N THR A 2 -11.61 1.60 27.16
CA THR A 2 -12.40 0.55 26.49
C THR A 2 -12.56 0.72 24.97
N ARG A 3 -12.85 1.93 24.48
CA ARG A 3 -12.98 2.21 23.03
C ARG A 3 -11.69 1.93 22.23
N GLY A 4 -10.52 2.16 22.83
CA GLY A 4 -9.23 1.91 22.18
C GLY A 4 -8.94 0.42 22.04
N ILE A 5 -9.28 -0.35 23.07
CA ILE A 5 -9.12 -1.82 23.08
C ILE A 5 -10.07 -2.45 22.05
N VAL A 6 -11.35 -2.07 22.05
CA VAL A 6 -12.33 -2.57 21.07
C VAL A 6 -11.86 -2.29 19.65
N MET A 7 -11.42 -1.07 19.36
CA MET A 7 -10.89 -0.73 18.04
C MET A 7 -9.65 -1.56 17.70
N GLY A 8 -8.70 -1.71 18.63
CA GLY A 8 -7.50 -2.53 18.41
C GLY A 8 -7.82 -3.99 18.10
N VAL A 9 -8.81 -4.57 18.79
CA VAL A 9 -9.28 -5.95 18.54
C VAL A 9 -9.95 -6.06 17.17
N VAL A 10 -10.84 -5.13 16.82
CA VAL A 10 -11.49 -5.11 15.49
C VAL A 10 -10.46 -5.02 14.38
N VAL A 11 -9.45 -4.17 14.55
CA VAL A 11 -8.35 -4.01 13.60
C VAL A 11 -7.56 -5.30 13.45
N ALA A 12 -7.12 -5.89 14.56
CA ALA A 12 -6.39 -7.16 14.52
C ALA A 12 -7.20 -8.28 13.85
N ALA A 13 -8.52 -8.31 14.08
CA ALA A 13 -9.41 -9.29 13.45
C ALA A 13 -9.55 -9.06 11.93
N VAL A 14 -9.73 -7.80 11.48
CA VAL A 14 -9.83 -7.45 10.06
C VAL A 14 -8.51 -7.73 9.34
N GLU A 15 -7.39 -7.29 9.90
CA GLU A 15 -6.04 -7.53 9.35
C GLU A 15 -5.72 -9.04 9.30
N GLY A 16 -6.06 -9.78 10.36
CA GLY A 16 -5.90 -11.23 10.41
C GLY A 16 -6.76 -11.97 9.37
N TYR A 17 -8.00 -11.54 9.18
CA TYR A 17 -8.89 -12.09 8.14
C TYR A 17 -8.36 -11.81 6.74
N LEU A 18 -7.96 -10.56 6.46
CA LEU A 18 -7.36 -10.18 5.17
C LEU A 18 -6.10 -11.01 4.89
N TYR A 19 -5.18 -11.07 5.84
CA TYR A 19 -3.97 -11.89 5.72
C TYR A 19 -4.30 -13.36 5.42
N TRP A 20 -5.26 -13.94 6.15
CA TRP A 20 -5.68 -15.32 5.93
C TRP A 20 -6.27 -15.51 4.52
N ARG A 21 -7.10 -14.58 4.03
CA ARG A 21 -7.65 -14.62 2.67
C ARG A 21 -6.57 -14.54 1.60
N TYR A 22 -5.65 -13.57 1.71
CA TYR A 22 -4.53 -13.46 0.78
C TYR A 22 -3.65 -14.71 0.78
N ARG A 23 -3.37 -15.26 1.97
CA ARG A 23 -2.59 -16.49 2.09
C ARG A 23 -3.30 -17.69 1.44
N ALA A 24 -4.61 -17.83 1.62
CA ALA A 24 -5.39 -18.89 0.99
C ALA A 24 -5.38 -18.81 -0.55
N LEU A 25 -5.20 -17.61 -1.10
CA LEU A 25 -5.06 -17.36 -2.53
C LEU A 25 -3.62 -17.39 -3.04
N GLY A 26 -2.63 -17.66 -2.17
CA GLY A 26 -1.20 -17.55 -2.53
C GLY A 26 -0.70 -16.10 -2.73
N ALA A 27 -1.55 -15.10 -2.49
CA ALA A 27 -1.34 -13.68 -2.73
C ALA A 27 -0.89 -12.91 -1.46
N GLN A 28 -0.19 -13.56 -0.54
CA GLN A 28 0.33 -12.93 0.70
C GLN A 28 1.22 -11.70 0.45
N PHE A 29 1.82 -11.63 -0.74
CA PHE A 29 2.54 -10.48 -1.24
C PHE A 29 1.69 -9.19 -1.23
N HIS A 30 0.43 -9.24 -1.70
CA HIS A 30 -0.49 -8.10 -1.73
C HIS A 30 -0.75 -7.53 -0.35
N PHE A 31 -1.03 -8.40 0.63
CA PHE A 31 -1.23 -7.98 2.02
C PHE A 31 -0.07 -7.11 2.52
N TRP A 32 1.17 -7.59 2.36
CA TRP A 32 2.35 -6.86 2.83
C TRP A 32 2.60 -5.60 2.03
N LEU A 33 2.40 -5.65 0.72
CA LEU A 33 2.62 -4.52 -0.16
C LEU A 33 1.66 -3.37 0.16
N HIS A 34 0.35 -3.66 0.28
CA HIS A 34 -0.65 -2.67 0.62
C HIS A 34 -0.51 -2.16 2.06
N GLY A 35 -0.13 -3.03 2.99
CA GLY A 35 0.16 -2.65 4.37
C GLY A 35 1.32 -1.66 4.45
N LEU A 36 2.42 -1.94 3.75
CA LEU A 36 3.58 -1.05 3.68
C LEU A 36 3.24 0.28 3.01
N LEU A 37 2.54 0.26 1.87
CA LEU A 37 2.11 1.47 1.17
C LEU A 37 1.20 2.33 2.06
N GLY A 38 0.19 1.73 2.68
CA GLY A 38 -0.76 2.41 3.55
C GLY A 38 -0.07 3.06 4.76
N ALA A 39 0.83 2.32 5.41
CA ALA A 39 1.63 2.82 6.53
C ALA A 39 2.60 3.93 6.10
N ALA A 40 3.24 3.79 4.94
CA ALA A 40 4.14 4.81 4.37
C ALA A 40 3.38 6.10 4.08
N LEU A 41 2.23 6.01 3.41
CA LEU A 41 1.39 7.16 3.05
C LEU A 41 0.94 7.91 4.29
N ALA A 42 0.49 7.19 5.33
CA ALA A 42 0.10 7.78 6.60
C ALA A 42 1.25 8.53 7.29
N ALA A 43 2.42 7.89 7.40
CA ALA A 43 3.60 8.51 7.99
C ALA A 43 4.06 9.73 7.18
N PHE A 44 4.04 9.64 5.86
CA PHE A 44 4.40 10.72 4.94
C PHE A 44 3.45 11.91 5.07
N VAL A 45 2.13 11.70 5.02
CA VAL A 45 1.14 12.78 5.16
C VAL A 45 1.29 13.48 6.51
N LEU A 46 1.46 12.73 7.61
CA LEU A 46 1.66 13.32 8.93
C LEU A 46 2.98 14.10 9.05
N THR A 47 4.03 13.63 8.37
CA THR A 47 5.32 14.34 8.21
C THR A 47 5.10 15.67 7.50
N VAL A 48 4.44 15.65 6.33
CA VAL A 48 4.16 16.87 5.53
C VAL A 48 3.29 17.84 6.30
N VAL A 49 2.21 17.37 6.94
CA VAL A 49 1.33 18.22 7.77
C VAL A 49 2.12 18.87 8.92
N GLY A 50 3.00 18.11 9.58
CA GLY A 50 3.84 18.65 10.65
C GLY A 50 4.87 19.67 10.15
N LEU A 51 5.49 19.42 8.99
CA LEU A 51 6.39 20.36 8.31
C LEU A 51 5.69 21.67 7.93
N VAL A 52 4.53 21.58 7.28
CA VAL A 52 3.74 22.74 6.83
C VAL A 52 3.24 23.55 8.03
N ARG A 53 2.70 22.89 9.05
CA ARG A 53 2.14 23.55 10.24
C ARG A 53 3.20 23.92 11.28
N ARG A 54 4.46 23.53 11.10
CA ARG A 54 5.55 23.67 12.07
C ARG A 54 5.17 23.14 13.45
N ARG A 55 4.52 21.99 13.50
CA ARG A 55 4.04 21.35 14.73
C ARG A 55 4.42 19.87 14.75
N PRO A 56 4.65 19.29 15.95
CA PRO A 56 4.89 17.85 16.07
C PRO A 56 3.79 17.05 15.38
N ALA A 57 4.19 15.96 14.71
CA ALA A 57 3.24 15.09 14.03
C ALA A 57 2.32 14.37 15.02
N ARG A 58 1.08 14.08 14.59
CA ARG A 58 0.12 13.30 15.37
C ARG A 58 0.50 11.82 15.37
N PRO A 59 -0.06 10.99 16.28
CA PRO A 59 0.18 9.55 16.30
C PRO A 59 -0.17 8.88 14.96
N VAL A 60 0.74 8.02 14.46
CA VAL A 60 0.67 7.45 13.10
C VAL A 60 -0.25 6.23 12.97
N TRP A 61 -0.49 5.48 14.05
CA TRP A 61 -1.14 4.16 13.99
C TRP A 61 -2.56 4.17 13.39
N ARG A 62 -3.41 5.15 13.74
CA ARG A 62 -4.77 5.27 13.17
C ARG A 62 -4.73 5.58 11.68
N ALA A 63 -3.82 6.47 11.30
CA ALA A 63 -3.65 6.87 9.91
C ALA A 63 -3.07 5.72 9.09
N GLY A 64 -2.14 4.94 9.64
CA GLY A 64 -1.54 3.78 8.98
C GLY A 64 -2.58 2.71 8.65
N LEU A 65 -3.46 2.40 9.61
CA LEU A 65 -4.58 1.51 9.39
C LEU A 65 -5.54 2.03 8.30
N ALA A 66 -5.93 3.31 8.37
CA ALA A 66 -6.79 3.90 7.36
C ALA A 66 -6.13 3.87 5.97
N GLY A 67 -4.82 4.08 5.92
CA GLY A 67 -4.02 3.95 4.70
C GLY A 67 -4.00 2.52 4.16
N HIS A 68 -3.88 1.51 5.04
CA HIS A 68 -3.94 0.11 4.61
C HIS A 68 -5.32 -0.24 4.06
N ALA A 69 -6.39 0.13 4.78
CA ALA A 69 -7.77 -0.08 4.31
C ALA A 69 -8.05 0.64 2.97
N TYR A 70 -7.50 1.85 2.79
CA TYR A 70 -7.58 2.57 1.53
C TYR A 70 -6.83 1.84 0.40
N SER A 71 -5.60 1.41 0.67
CA SER A 71 -4.71 0.72 -0.28
C SER A 71 -5.24 -0.65 -0.70
N ALA A 72 -5.82 -1.41 0.24
CA ALA A 72 -6.40 -2.75 0.02
C ALA A 72 -7.89 -2.70 -0.40
N GLY A 73 -8.52 -1.52 -0.41
CA GLY A 73 -9.91 -1.33 -0.83
C GLY A 73 -10.22 -1.87 -2.24
N PRO A 74 -9.35 -1.67 -3.24
CA PRO A 74 -9.52 -2.25 -4.57
C PRO A 74 -9.62 -3.78 -4.56
N ASP A 75 -8.82 -4.46 -3.74
CA ASP A 75 -8.84 -5.93 -3.63
C ASP A 75 -10.13 -6.43 -3.04
N LEU A 76 -10.70 -5.71 -2.07
CA LEU A 76 -12.03 -6.02 -1.54
C LEU A 76 -13.10 -5.89 -2.62
N VAL A 77 -13.07 -4.82 -3.41
CA VAL A 77 -14.01 -4.61 -4.53
C VAL A 77 -13.85 -5.72 -5.57
N PHE A 78 -12.63 -6.11 -5.91
CA PHE A 78 -12.38 -7.21 -6.82
C PHE A 78 -12.89 -8.54 -6.28
N LEU A 79 -12.50 -8.91 -5.05
CA LEU A 79 -12.88 -10.18 -4.43
C LEU A 79 -14.39 -10.32 -4.22
N THR A 80 -15.12 -9.20 -4.11
CA THR A 80 -16.57 -9.20 -3.85
C THR A 80 -17.41 -8.96 -5.10
N LEU A 81 -16.96 -8.11 -6.02
CA LEU A 81 -17.75 -7.64 -7.18
C LEU A 81 -17.18 -8.09 -8.54
N GLY A 82 -15.98 -8.69 -8.57
CA GLY A 82 -15.36 -9.19 -9.81
C GLY A 82 -14.97 -8.08 -10.80
N VAL A 83 -14.88 -6.81 -10.35
CA VAL A 83 -14.54 -5.68 -11.21
C VAL A 83 -13.05 -5.71 -11.54
N VAL A 84 -12.71 -5.79 -12.83
CA VAL A 84 -11.33 -5.85 -13.33
C VAL A 84 -10.55 -4.59 -12.96
N HIS A 85 -9.27 -4.80 -12.66
CA HIS A 85 -8.38 -3.86 -11.97
C HIS A 85 -8.03 -2.59 -12.79
N GLU A 86 -7.89 -2.68 -14.12
CA GLU A 86 -6.93 -1.83 -14.86
C GLU A 86 -7.17 -0.31 -14.95
N LEU A 87 -8.40 0.21 -14.86
CA LEU A 87 -8.66 1.63 -15.23
C LEU A 87 -8.90 2.60 -14.07
N TRP A 88 -9.23 2.12 -12.87
CA TRP A 88 -9.62 3.00 -11.76
C TRP A 88 -8.80 2.81 -10.47
N MET A 89 -8.06 1.70 -10.36
CA MET A 89 -7.42 1.34 -9.09
C MET A 89 -6.22 2.22 -8.73
N ASP A 90 -5.56 2.87 -9.68
CA ASP A 90 -4.48 3.81 -9.35
C ASP A 90 -4.97 5.05 -8.58
N VAL A 91 -6.29 5.31 -8.54
CA VAL A 91 -6.90 6.26 -7.60
C VAL A 91 -6.58 5.88 -6.15
N PHE A 92 -6.49 4.58 -5.86
CA PHE A 92 -6.20 4.03 -4.55
C PHE A 92 -4.68 3.92 -4.30
N ALA A 93 -4.02 5.09 -4.35
CA ALA A 93 -2.59 5.24 -4.10
C ALA A 93 -1.70 4.46 -5.09
N PHE A 94 -2.00 4.55 -6.38
CA PHE A 94 -1.23 3.90 -7.46
C PHE A 94 -1.20 2.38 -7.34
N HIS A 95 -2.30 1.81 -6.83
CA HIS A 95 -2.44 0.42 -6.44
C HIS A 95 -1.80 -0.54 -7.45
N ILE A 96 -2.20 -0.52 -8.73
CA ILE A 96 -1.70 -1.46 -9.74
C ILE A 96 -0.29 -1.10 -10.16
N THR A 97 -0.02 0.19 -10.39
CA THR A 97 1.31 0.67 -10.75
C THR A 97 2.38 0.17 -9.77
N LEU A 98 2.03 0.07 -8.48
CA LEU A 98 2.90 -0.42 -7.43
C LEU A 98 3.32 -1.89 -7.58
N HIS A 99 2.48 -2.74 -8.17
CA HIS A 99 2.83 -4.14 -8.43
C HIS A 99 3.84 -4.30 -9.57
N LEU A 100 3.94 -3.28 -10.43
CA LEU A 100 4.74 -3.32 -11.65
C LEU A 100 6.14 -2.70 -11.47
N ILE A 101 6.45 -2.16 -10.29
CA ILE A 101 7.79 -1.62 -10.01
C ILE A 101 8.80 -2.75 -9.75
N PRO A 102 10.09 -2.53 -9.98
CA PRO A 102 11.13 -3.48 -9.59
C PRO A 102 11.15 -3.71 -8.06
N ALA A 103 11.26 -4.98 -7.65
CA ALA A 103 11.37 -5.41 -6.25
C ALA A 103 10.35 -4.71 -5.32
N PRO A 104 9.03 -4.83 -5.59
CA PRO A 104 7.99 -3.96 -5.02
C PRO A 104 7.97 -3.95 -3.48
N LEU A 105 8.11 -5.10 -2.82
CA LEU A 105 8.17 -5.18 -1.36
C LEU A 105 9.39 -4.47 -0.77
N ALA A 106 10.57 -4.67 -1.37
CA ALA A 106 11.80 -4.04 -0.88
C ALA A 106 11.73 -2.51 -1.05
N THR A 107 11.26 -2.06 -2.22
CA THR A 107 11.03 -0.64 -2.50
C THR A 107 10.04 -0.03 -1.51
N MET A 108 8.89 -0.68 -1.28
CA MET A 108 7.90 -0.17 -0.34
C MET A 108 8.34 -0.22 1.11
N PHE A 109 9.14 -1.23 1.50
CA PHE A 109 9.76 -1.26 2.81
C PHE A 109 10.69 -0.06 3.01
N ALA A 110 11.52 0.27 2.01
CA ALA A 110 12.39 1.44 2.07
C ALA A 110 11.60 2.75 2.15
N VAL A 111 10.54 2.91 1.34
CA VAL A 111 9.65 4.09 1.36
C VAL A 111 8.94 4.21 2.70
N PHE A 112 8.45 3.10 3.26
CA PHE A 112 7.87 3.07 4.61
C PHE A 112 8.88 3.49 5.67
N ALA A 113 10.09 2.93 5.67
CA ALA A 113 11.12 3.26 6.65
C ALA A 113 11.50 4.75 6.57
N LEU A 114 11.73 5.29 5.37
CA LEU A 114 12.01 6.72 5.17
C LEU A 114 10.88 7.60 5.69
N SER A 115 9.62 7.23 5.39
CA SER A 115 8.44 7.97 5.84
C SER A 115 8.27 7.91 7.36
N LEU A 116 8.52 6.75 7.97
CA LEU A 116 8.44 6.55 9.42
C LEU A 116 9.52 7.35 10.16
N VAL A 117 10.76 7.36 9.66
CA VAL A 117 11.84 8.17 10.24
C VAL A 117 11.56 9.66 10.02
N GLY A 118 11.00 10.05 8.88
CA GLY A 118 10.55 11.42 8.61
C GLY A 118 9.49 11.88 9.61
N TRP A 119 8.53 11.01 9.92
CA TRP A 119 7.48 11.26 10.91
C TRP A 119 8.08 11.41 12.32
N ALA A 120 9.01 10.53 12.70
CA ALA A 120 9.70 10.60 13.98
C ALA A 120 10.52 11.90 14.09
N ALA A 121 11.27 12.26 13.04
CA ALA A 121 12.03 13.51 12.99
C ALA A 121 11.12 14.74 13.15
N THR A 122 9.94 14.73 12.52
CA THR A 122 8.93 15.80 12.67
C THR A 122 8.41 15.90 14.10
N THR A 123 8.16 14.76 14.74
CA THR A 123 7.72 14.69 16.15
C THR A 123 8.78 15.25 17.12
N LEU A 124 10.05 15.04 16.81
CA LEU A 124 11.20 15.56 17.57
C LEU A 124 11.59 17.00 17.19
N GLY A 125 10.85 17.68 16.31
CA GLY A 125 11.15 19.04 15.87
C GLY A 125 12.36 19.16 14.94
N ARG A 126 12.87 18.06 14.38
CA ARG A 126 14.01 18.01 13.46
C ARG A 126 13.57 18.27 12.01
N TRP A 127 13.04 19.46 11.74
CA TRP A 127 12.36 19.80 10.48
C TRP A 127 13.20 19.58 9.21
N ARG A 128 14.49 19.91 9.23
CA ARG A 128 15.39 19.70 8.07
C ARG A 128 15.56 18.22 7.73
N ALA A 129 15.73 17.38 8.76
CA ALA A 129 15.83 15.94 8.58
C ALA A 129 14.51 15.35 8.06
N ALA A 130 13.39 15.78 8.63
CA ALA A 130 12.06 15.38 8.16
C ALA A 130 11.82 15.75 6.68
N ALA A 131 12.19 16.97 6.27
CA ALA A 131 12.05 17.41 4.88
C ALA A 131 12.94 16.59 3.93
N LEU A 132 14.20 16.33 4.30
CA LEU A 132 15.10 15.48 3.52
C LEU A 132 14.54 14.07 3.36
N LEU A 133 14.10 13.44 4.45
CA LEU A 133 13.55 12.08 4.43
C LEU A 133 12.27 11.97 3.61
N ALA A 134 11.37 12.96 3.72
CA ALA A 134 10.18 13.05 2.90
C ALA A 134 10.55 13.21 1.41
N GLY A 135 11.50 14.09 1.08
CA GLY A 135 12.01 14.26 -0.27
C GLY A 135 12.62 12.98 -0.84
N THR A 136 13.43 12.27 -0.05
CA THR A 136 14.03 10.99 -0.45
C THR A 136 12.96 9.92 -0.68
N ALA A 137 11.93 9.83 0.18
CA ALA A 137 10.83 8.89 -0.01
C ALA A 137 10.10 9.13 -1.34
N VAL A 138 9.85 10.39 -1.70
CA VAL A 138 9.27 10.78 -2.99
C VAL A 138 10.20 10.41 -4.13
N ALA A 139 11.50 10.73 -4.05
CA ALA A 139 12.47 10.44 -5.09
C ALA A 139 12.58 8.93 -5.37
N VAL A 140 12.64 8.09 -4.32
CA VAL A 140 12.64 6.63 -4.45
C VAL A 140 11.36 6.14 -5.13
N THR A 141 10.20 6.66 -4.73
CA THR A 141 8.90 6.28 -5.31
C THR A 141 8.84 6.65 -6.80
N VAL A 142 9.23 7.88 -7.16
CA VAL A 142 9.23 8.36 -8.55
C VAL A 142 10.22 7.55 -9.40
N ALA A 143 11.42 7.27 -8.89
CA ALA A 143 12.40 6.45 -9.59
C ALA A 143 11.87 5.03 -9.83
N ALA A 144 11.24 4.42 -8.82
CA ALA A 144 10.63 3.10 -8.96
C ALA A 144 9.49 3.10 -10.01
N PHE A 145 8.67 4.14 -10.02
CA PHE A 145 7.60 4.29 -11.02
C PHE A 145 8.15 4.52 -12.42
N ALA A 146 9.26 5.23 -12.58
CA ALA A 146 9.91 5.40 -13.88
C ALA A 146 10.47 4.07 -14.43
N LEU A 147 10.78 3.10 -13.56
CA LEU A 147 11.31 1.79 -13.91
C LEU A 147 10.23 0.69 -13.99
N ARG A 148 8.95 1.04 -13.86
CA ARG A 148 7.86 0.06 -13.86
C ARG A 148 7.69 -0.61 -15.23
N THR A 149 7.25 -1.85 -15.23
CA THR A 149 6.78 -2.48 -16.47
C THR A 149 5.48 -1.82 -16.96
N PRO A 150 5.22 -1.76 -18.27
CA PRO A 150 3.98 -1.20 -18.80
C PRO A 150 2.76 -1.91 -18.23
N LEU A 151 1.70 -1.13 -17.96
CA LEU A 151 0.41 -1.68 -17.57
C LEU A 151 -0.15 -2.54 -18.72
N PRO A 152 -0.66 -3.75 -18.44
CA PRO A 152 -1.48 -4.48 -19.40
C PRO A 152 -2.64 -3.59 -19.85
N ARG A 153 -3.01 -3.69 -21.13
CA ARG A 153 -4.09 -2.89 -21.74
C ARG A 153 -5.31 -3.73 -22.08
N THR A 154 -5.15 -5.05 -22.07
CA THR A 154 -6.17 -6.03 -22.45
C THR A 154 -6.13 -7.24 -21.52
N LEU A 155 -7.26 -7.95 -21.41
CA LEU A 155 -7.33 -9.20 -20.65
C LEU A 155 -6.42 -10.29 -21.24
N GLU A 156 -6.20 -10.24 -22.56
CA GLU A 156 -5.25 -11.11 -23.25
C GLU A 156 -3.82 -10.86 -22.77
N ASP A 157 -3.41 -9.62 -22.50
CA ASP A 157 -2.09 -9.30 -21.94
C ASP A 157 -1.91 -9.94 -20.54
N VAL A 158 -2.96 -9.89 -19.70
CA VAL A 158 -2.96 -10.49 -18.36
C VAL A 158 -2.88 -12.02 -18.42
N ARG A 159 -3.57 -12.65 -19.39
CA ARG A 159 -3.53 -14.11 -19.58
C ARG A 159 -2.22 -14.58 -20.20
N ALA A 160 -1.58 -13.75 -21.01
CA ALA A 160 -0.33 -14.08 -21.70
C ALA A 160 0.90 -14.00 -20.77
N ASP A 161 0.80 -13.28 -19.65
CA ASP A 161 1.88 -13.16 -18.66
C ASP A 161 1.49 -13.83 -17.32
N PRO A 162 2.02 -15.04 -17.04
CA PRO A 162 1.80 -15.74 -15.77
C PRO A 162 2.22 -14.92 -14.52
N GLY A 163 3.13 -13.95 -14.69
CA GLY A 163 3.54 -13.03 -13.63
C GLY A 163 2.47 -11.98 -13.31
N LEU A 164 1.65 -11.57 -14.28
CA LEU A 164 0.50 -10.68 -14.07
C LEU A 164 -0.69 -11.41 -13.45
N ALA A 165 -0.83 -12.72 -13.69
CA ALA A 165 -1.83 -13.57 -13.02
C ALA A 165 -1.62 -13.69 -11.50
N LEU A 166 -0.40 -13.41 -11.01
CA LEU A 166 -0.13 -13.27 -9.57
C LEU A 166 -0.59 -11.92 -9.02
N ILE A 167 -0.59 -10.86 -9.84
CA ILE A 167 -1.04 -9.51 -9.48
C ILE A 167 -2.56 -9.45 -9.38
N CYS A 168 -3.25 -10.24 -10.19
CA CYS A 168 -4.68 -10.32 -10.22
C CYS A 168 -5.04 -11.81 -10.23
N PRO A 169 -5.46 -12.41 -9.09
CA PRO A 169 -5.94 -13.78 -9.09
C PRO A 169 -7.29 -13.80 -9.82
N LEU A 170 -7.26 -13.68 -11.14
CA LEU A 170 -8.34 -14.07 -12.01
C LEU A 170 -8.53 -15.55 -11.68
N ALA A 171 -9.69 -15.87 -11.10
CA ALA A 171 -10.08 -17.25 -10.88
C ALA A 171 -9.75 -18.01 -12.15
N ALA A 172 -8.81 -18.95 -12.07
CA ALA A 172 -8.54 -19.85 -13.18
C ALA A 172 -9.91 -20.34 -13.64
N THR A 173 -10.24 -20.10 -14.91
CA THR A 173 -11.46 -20.67 -15.49
C THR A 173 -11.50 -22.13 -15.07
N PRO A 174 -12.56 -22.60 -14.39
CA PRO A 174 -12.64 -23.99 -14.00
C PRO A 174 -12.40 -24.82 -15.27
N PRO A 175 -11.60 -25.89 -15.19
CA PRO A 175 -11.36 -26.74 -16.35
C PRO A 175 -12.74 -27.09 -16.93
N THR A 176 -12.93 -26.77 -18.21
CA THR A 176 -14.12 -27.18 -18.94
C THR A 176 -14.21 -28.70 -18.83
N ALA A 177 -15.24 -29.19 -18.15
CA ALA A 177 -15.57 -30.60 -18.09
C ALA A 177 -16.05 -31.10 -19.46
#